data_AF-A0A2V6K591-F1
#
_entry.id   AF-A0A2V6K591-F1
#
_cell.length_a   1.000
_cell.length_b   1.000
_cell.length_c   1.000
_cell.angle_alpha   90.00
_cell.angle_beta   90.00
_cell.angle_gamma   90.00
#
_symmetry.space_group_name_H-M   'P 1'
#
loop_
_entity.id
_entity.type
_entity.pdbx_description
1 polymer ?
#
loop_
_entity_poly.entity_id
_entity_poly.type
_entity_poly.pdbx_seq_one_letter_code
_entity_poly.pdbx_strand_id
1 'polypeptide(L)' 'MPSFDIVSEVDGQEIDNALNQARKELTTRFDLKDAKTEIVQEKDKIVLTADDANHLRALREIVIGKL' A
#
# COMPACT_ATOMS: atom_id res chain seq x y z
N MET A 1 -11.94 22.79 -33.02
CA MET A 1 -12.64 22.47 -31.76
C MET A 1 -11.67 21.71 -30.90
N PRO A 2 -11.35 22.16 -29.68
CA PRO A 2 -10.58 21.36 -28.74
C PRO A 2 -11.42 20.21 -28.18
N SER A 3 -10.82 19.04 -28.03
CA SER A 3 -11.37 17.85 -27.39
C SER A 3 -10.35 17.31 -26.38
N PHE A 4 -10.80 16.52 -25.42
CA PHE A 4 -9.96 15.83 -24.43
C PHE A 4 -10.52 14.44 -24.13
N ASP A 5 -9.67 13.57 -23.61
CA ASP A 5 -10.02 12.19 -23.26
C ASP A 5 -10.28 12.06 -21.76
N ILE A 6 -11.26 11.22 -21.40
CA ILE A 6 -11.51 10.81 -20.03
C ILE A 6 -10.82 9.46 -19.83
N VAL A 7 -9.79 9.43 -18.97
CA VAL A 7 -9.02 8.22 -18.66
C VAL A 7 -9.08 7.91 -17.17
N SER A 8 -8.97 6.62 -16.83
CA SER A 8 -8.83 6.11 -15.46
C SER A 8 -7.48 5.42 -15.35
N GLU A 9 -6.41 6.20 -15.38
CA GLU A 9 -5.03 5.72 -15.30
C GLU A 9 -4.49 5.91 -13.89
N VAL A 10 -3.65 4.97 -13.47
CA VAL A 10 -2.98 4.98 -12.18
C VAL A 10 -1.50 5.26 -12.42
N ASP A 11 -0.95 6.25 -11.74
CA ASP A 11 0.47 6.56 -11.82
C ASP A 11 1.28 5.57 -10.97
N GLY A 12 2.07 4.74 -11.63
CA GLY A 12 2.92 3.75 -10.97
C GLY A 12 3.98 4.38 -10.05
N GLN A 13 4.47 5.58 -10.36
CA GLN A 13 5.45 6.27 -9.52
C GLN A 13 4.80 6.78 -8.23
N GLU A 14 3.56 7.26 -8.30
CA GLU A 14 2.79 7.63 -7.11
C GLU A 14 2.45 6.41 -6.26
N ILE A 15 2.11 5.28 -6.88
CA ILE A 15 1.92 3.99 -6.16
C ILE A 15 3.21 3.57 -5.44
N ASP A 16 4.35 3.62 -6.11
CA ASP A 16 5.64 3.27 -5.51
C ASP A 16 5.95 4.16 -4.31
N ASN A 17 5.70 5.47 -4.44
CA ASN A 17 5.86 6.43 -3.36
C ASN A 17 4.95 6.11 -2.16
N ALA A 18 3.66 5.86 -2.42
CA ALA A 18 2.67 5.48 -1.42
C ALA A 18 3.09 4.21 -0.66
N LEU A 19 3.50 3.17 -1.38
CA LEU A 19 3.92 1.90 -0.77
C LEU A 19 5.21 2.03 0.03
N ASN A 20 6.14 2.87 -0.43
CA ASN A 20 7.36 3.17 0.35
C ASN A 20 7.05 3.92 1.64
N GLN A 21 6.05 4.83 1.63
CA GLN A 21 5.58 5.48 2.85
C GLN A 21 4.90 4.48 3.80
N ALA A 22 4.04 3.60 3.27
CA ALA A 22 3.39 2.55 4.05
C ALA A 22 4.42 1.64 4.72
N ARG A 23 5.47 1.21 4.00
CA ARG A 23 6.57 0.39 4.54
C ARG A 23 7.32 1.11 5.67
N LYS A 24 7.58 2.40 5.53
CA LYS A 24 8.21 3.20 6.60
C LYS A 24 7.31 3.25 7.84
N GLU A 25 6.02 3.47 7.66
CA GLU A 25 5.06 3.50 8.78
C GLU A 25 5.00 2.16 9.52
N LEU A 26 5.03 1.04 8.80
CA LEU A 26 5.11 -0.29 9.40
C LEU A 26 6.32 -0.44 10.32
N THR A 27 7.50 0.01 9.90
CA THR A 27 8.70 -0.09 10.73
C THR A 27 8.63 0.74 12.01
N THR A 28 7.77 1.76 12.05
CA THR A 28 7.58 2.64 13.22
C THR A 28 6.47 2.18 14.16
N ARG A 29 5.57 1.29 13.70
CA ARG A 29 4.48 0.75 14.51
C ARG A 29 4.97 -0.38 15.40
N PHE A 30 4.97 -0.15 16.72
CA PHE A 30 5.42 -1.14 17.71
C PHE A 30 4.58 -2.42 17.72
N ASP A 31 3.27 -2.30 17.47
CA ASP A 31 2.31 -3.41 17.35
C ASP A 31 2.60 -4.31 16.14
N LEU A 32 3.22 -3.79 15.08
CA LEU A 32 3.51 -4.54 13.85
C LEU A 32 4.99 -4.94 13.71
N LYS A 33 5.86 -4.47 14.62
CA LYS A 33 7.31 -4.64 14.52
C LYS A 33 7.78 -6.09 14.69
N ASP A 34 7.11 -6.84 15.57
CA ASP A 34 7.38 -8.26 15.78
C ASP A 34 6.41 -9.18 15.00
N ALA A 35 5.39 -8.58 14.38
CA ALA A 35 4.44 -9.29 13.54
C ALA A 35 5.08 -9.63 12.19
N LYS A 36 4.82 -10.84 11.68
CA LYS A 36 5.27 -11.24 10.33
C LYS A 36 4.41 -10.56 9.27
N THR A 37 4.67 -9.28 9.03
CA THR A 37 3.93 -8.46 8.06
C THR A 37 4.78 -8.13 6.84
N GLU A 38 4.16 -8.13 5.66
CA GLU A 38 4.84 -7.88 4.39
C GLU A 38 3.93 -7.14 3.39
N ILE A 39 4.51 -6.18 2.66
CA ILE A 39 3.87 -5.48 1.53
C ILE A 39 4.67 -5.75 0.26
N VAL A 40 4.11 -6.57 -0.63
CA VAL A 40 4.72 -6.89 -1.93
C VAL A 40 3.90 -6.23 -3.03
N GLN A 41 4.59 -5.48 -3.89
CA GLN A 41 4.00 -4.93 -5.10
C GLN A 41 4.34 -5.86 -6.26
N GLU A 42 3.32 -6.40 -6.91
CA GLU A 42 3.42 -7.08 -8.19
C GLU A 42 2.92 -6.12 -9.30
N LYS A 43 3.08 -6.51 -10.57
CA LYS A 43 2.72 -5.66 -11.71
C LYS A 43 1.30 -5.09 -11.66
N ASP A 44 0.34 -5.91 -11.25
CA ASP A 44 -1.09 -5.57 -11.34
C ASP A 44 -1.82 -5.63 -9.98
N LYS A 45 -1.08 -5.88 -8.89
CA LYS A 45 -1.68 -6.06 -7.55
C LYS A 45 -0.69 -5.80 -6.43
N ILE A 46 -1.22 -5.49 -5.26
CA ILE A 46 -0.47 -5.37 -4.01
C ILE A 46 -0.88 -6.54 -3.11
N VAL A 47 0.10 -7.33 -2.69
CA VAL A 47 -0.08 -8.47 -1.79
C VAL A 47 0.31 -8.03 -0.38
N LEU A 48 -0.61 -8.23 0.56
CA LEU A 48 -0.45 -7.94 1.97
C LEU A 48 -0.44 -9.25 2.76
N THR A 49 0.66 -9.52 3.46
CA THR A 49 0.80 -10.69 4.34
C THR A 49 0.84 -10.22 5.78
N ALA A 50 0.14 -10.92 6.67
CA ALA A 50 0.18 -10.71 8.10
C ALA A 50 0.00 -12.06 8.83
N ASP A 51 0.42 -12.11 10.09
CA ASP A 51 0.31 -13.25 11.00
C ASP A 51 -1.10 -13.44 11.56
N ASP A 52 -1.88 -12.37 11.72
CA ASP A 52 -3.28 -12.45 12.11
C ASP A 52 -4.21 -11.45 11.37
N ALA A 53 -5.51 -11.60 11.59
CA ALA A 53 -6.53 -10.80 10.93
C ALA A 53 -6.58 -9.33 11.39
N ASN A 54 -6.16 -9.04 12.63
CA ASN A 54 -6.10 -7.67 13.15
C ASN A 54 -4.92 -6.92 12.53
N HIS A 55 -3.75 -7.55 12.46
CA HIS A 55 -2.57 -7.03 11.79
C HIS A 55 -2.83 -6.85 10.29
N LEU A 56 -3.54 -7.78 9.64
CA LEU A 56 -3.93 -7.62 8.23
C LEU A 56 -4.84 -6.39 8.01
N ARG A 57 -5.80 -6.17 8.92
CA ARG A 57 -6.68 -4.97 8.85
C ARG A 57 -5.89 -3.69 9.04
N ALA A 58 -5.02 -3.63 10.05
CA ALA A 58 -4.16 -2.48 10.28
C ALA A 58 -3.24 -2.20 9.09
N LEU A 59 -2.62 -3.25 8.53
CA LEU A 59 -1.77 -3.18 7.34
C LEU A 59 -2.54 -2.62 6.13
N ARG A 60 -3.77 -3.11 5.92
CA ARG A 60 -4.66 -2.62 4.86
C ARG A 60 -5.01 -1.14 5.05
N GLU A 61 -5.32 -0.71 6.26
CA GLU A 61 -5.62 0.70 6.55
C GLU A 61 -4.43 1.61 6.27
N ILE A 62 -3.22 1.18 6.65
CA ILE A 62 -2.00 1.94 6.36
C ILE A 62 -1.81 2.09 4.85
N VAL A 63 -1.91 0.99 4.09
CA VAL A 63 -1.73 1.03 2.62
C VAL A 63 -2.78 1.91 1.96
N ILE A 64 -4.07 1.73 2.28
CA ILE A 64 -5.16 2.54 1.71
C ILE A 64 -5.02 4.02 2.09
N GLY A 65 -4.49 4.34 3.27
CA GLY A 65 -4.28 5.74 3.67
C GLY A 65 -3.12 6.43 2.96
N LYS A 66 -2.27 5.70 2.22
CA LYS A 66 -1.16 6.28 1.43
C LYS A 66 -1.41 6.31 -0.07
N LEU A 67 -2.29 5.42 -0.56
CA LEU A 67 -2.77 5.38 -1.94
C LEU A 67 -3.76 6.52 -2.21
#